data_AF-A0A7C2XH47-F1
#
_entry.id   AF-A0A7C2XH47-F1
#
_cell.length_a   1.000
_cell.length_b   1.000
_cell.length_c   1.000
_cell.angle_alpha   90.00
_cell.angle_beta   90.00
_cell.angle_gamma   90.00
#
_symmetry.space_group_name_H-M   'P 1'
#
loop_
_entity.id
_entity.type
_entity.pdbx_description
1 polymer ?
#
loop_
_entity_poly.entity_id
_entity_poly.type
_entity_poly.pdbx_seq_one_letter_code
_entity_poly.pdbx_strand_id
1 'polypeptide(L)'
;MTSAARHEELAFVERAALADGERVGFRSLGARVGDRMIFGGVLALVLLAPWLYGSDHAGALLLLGWGAAALLLLWLATLALAGAGRWAWSGGHTWIALFFGLAVFQLLPLPLSVERVPLPEGGMLSWNRLTRDPAATAAAAAKLALVLAFFFLMTLSANSPARVRALERALLGNGAVLALLGMVNALSSAGPILWAFSSDSPSFGPYANRAHFSTLVAMLLPLGLARVLSEGIGRRGERLPFVLAIAMMAAAVGAAASRAGLALTLMPCFAVPL
;
A
#
# COMPACT_ATOMS: atom_id res chain seq x y z
N MET A 1 54.49 -32.12 18.25
CA MET A 1 53.60 -31.15 18.95
C MET A 1 53.52 -31.53 20.42
N THR A 2 53.78 -30.60 21.32
CA THR A 2 53.61 -30.80 22.76
C THR A 2 52.11 -30.84 23.10
N SER A 3 51.74 -31.56 24.17
CA SER A 3 50.34 -31.64 24.65
C SER A 3 49.70 -30.26 24.80
N ALA A 4 50.47 -29.27 25.29
CA ALA A 4 50.04 -27.89 25.45
C ALA A 4 49.60 -27.20 24.13
N ALA A 5 50.35 -27.39 23.05
CA ALA A 5 50.02 -26.77 21.75
C ALA A 5 48.68 -27.29 21.18
N ARG A 6 48.37 -28.58 21.43
CA ARG A 6 47.11 -29.20 21.00
C ARG A 6 45.91 -28.67 21.79
N HIS A 7 46.09 -28.36 23.07
CA HIS A 7 45.05 -27.75 23.90
C HIS A 7 44.75 -26.31 23.50
N GLU A 8 45.77 -25.52 23.14
CA GLU A 8 45.58 -24.16 22.65
C GLU A 8 44.84 -24.13 21.30
N GLU A 9 45.20 -25.02 20.38
CA GLU A 9 44.53 -25.14 19.07
C GLU A 9 43.06 -25.51 19.23
N LEU A 10 42.73 -26.49 20.08
CA LEU A 10 41.34 -26.87 20.38
C LEU A 10 40.56 -25.71 21.02
N ALA A 11 41.15 -25.00 21.98
CA ALA A 11 40.51 -23.85 22.62
C ALA A 11 40.31 -22.67 21.68
N PHE A 12 41.14 -22.52 20.64
CA PHE A 12 40.95 -21.53 19.58
C PHE A 12 39.79 -21.93 18.65
N VAL A 13 39.76 -23.18 18.19
CA VAL A 13 38.69 -23.71 17.33
C VAL A 13 37.32 -23.63 18.03
N GLU A 14 37.26 -23.99 19.31
CA GLU A 14 36.04 -23.90 20.11
C GLU A 14 35.56 -22.45 20.27
N ARG A 15 36.47 -21.51 20.56
CA ARG A 15 36.14 -20.08 20.62
C ARG A 15 35.67 -19.52 19.27
N ALA A 16 36.29 -19.93 18.17
CA ALA A 16 35.87 -19.54 16.83
C ALA A 16 34.48 -20.07 16.49
N ALA A 17 34.21 -21.35 16.79
CA ALA A 17 32.91 -21.97 16.57
C ALA A 17 31.79 -21.33 17.40
N LEU A 18 32.06 -20.97 18.66
CA LEU A 18 31.12 -20.24 19.52
C LEU A 18 30.82 -18.85 18.96
N ALA A 19 31.86 -18.11 18.56
CA ALA A 19 31.70 -16.78 17.96
C ALA A 19 30.90 -16.82 16.65
N ASP A 20 31.11 -17.84 15.82
CA ASP A 20 30.33 -18.05 14.60
C ASP A 20 28.88 -18.44 14.90
N GLY A 21 28.65 -19.29 15.91
CA GLY A 21 27.31 -19.66 16.38
C GLY A 21 26.51 -18.45 16.87
N GLU A 22 27.13 -17.58 17.68
CA GLU A 22 26.51 -16.33 18.15
C GLU A 22 26.18 -15.38 16.99
N ARG A 23 27.09 -15.24 16.01
CA ARG A 23 26.85 -14.42 14.81
C ARG A 23 25.68 -14.94 13.98
N VAL A 24 25.59 -16.25 13.76
CA VAL A 24 24.46 -16.88 13.04
C VAL A 24 23.15 -16.70 13.80
N GLY A 25 23.18 -16.88 15.13
CA GLY A 25 22.05 -16.65 16.01
C GLY A 25 21.52 -15.21 15.90
N PHE A 26 22.40 -14.23 16.03
CA PHE A 26 22.08 -12.80 15.94
C PHE A 26 21.50 -12.43 14.56
N ARG A 27 22.11 -12.90 13.47
CA ARG A 27 21.60 -12.67 12.10
C ARG A 27 20.20 -13.25 11.91
N SER A 28 19.96 -14.45 12.40
CA SER A 28 18.65 -15.11 12.30
C SER A 28 17.57 -14.38 13.10
N LEU A 29 17.91 -13.84 14.27
CA LEU A 29 17.00 -13.05 15.09
C LEU A 29 16.67 -11.72 14.42
N GLY A 30 17.68 -10.99 13.96
CA GLY A 30 17.52 -9.71 13.26
C GLY A 30 16.63 -9.84 12.02
N ALA A 31 16.84 -10.89 11.22
CA ALA A 31 16.02 -11.17 10.04
C ALA A 31 14.55 -11.42 10.40
N ARG A 32 14.28 -12.22 11.46
CA ARG A 32 12.91 -12.50 11.91
C ARG A 32 12.20 -11.27 12.44
N VAL A 33 12.90 -10.44 13.23
CA VAL A 33 12.35 -9.21 13.79
C VAL A 33 12.05 -8.22 12.67
N GLY A 34 13.01 -8.03 11.75
CA GLY A 34 12.85 -7.17 10.59
C GLY A 34 11.66 -7.55 9.71
N ASP A 35 11.51 -8.83 9.37
CA ASP A 35 10.39 -9.32 8.56
C ASP A 35 9.02 -9.08 9.22
N ARG A 36 8.93 -9.22 10.56
CA ARG A 36 7.70 -8.88 11.31
C ARG A 36 7.43 -7.38 11.32
N MET A 37 8.45 -6.56 11.53
CA MET A 37 8.33 -5.10 11.51
C MET A 37 7.92 -4.58 10.14
N ILE A 38 8.48 -5.14 9.06
CA ILE A 38 8.11 -4.78 7.69
C ILE A 38 6.63 -5.12 7.44
N PHE A 39 6.20 -6.34 7.76
CA PHE A 39 4.78 -6.71 7.60
C PHE A 39 3.84 -5.83 8.43
N GLY A 40 4.16 -5.62 9.72
CA GLY A 40 3.36 -4.78 10.61
C GLY A 40 3.31 -3.33 10.14
N GLY A 41 4.42 -2.78 9.66
CA GLY A 41 4.49 -1.42 9.13
C GLY A 41 3.73 -1.27 7.81
N VAL A 42 3.87 -2.20 6.87
CA VAL A 42 3.08 -2.21 5.63
C VAL A 42 1.59 -2.26 5.95
N LEU A 43 1.20 -3.13 6.89
CA LEU A 43 -0.18 -3.23 7.35
C LEU A 43 -0.66 -1.92 7.97
N ALA A 44 0.13 -1.31 8.86
CA ALA A 44 -0.22 -0.03 9.45
C ALA A 44 -0.41 1.07 8.39
N LEU A 45 0.49 1.17 7.41
CA LEU A 45 0.42 2.18 6.36
C LEU A 45 -0.81 2.00 5.46
N VAL A 46 -1.13 0.77 5.03
CA VAL A 46 -2.33 0.54 4.19
C VAL A 46 -3.62 0.81 4.95
N LEU A 47 -3.65 0.49 6.25
CA LEU A 47 -4.83 0.76 7.08
C LEU A 47 -4.99 2.25 7.35
N LEU A 48 -3.89 2.97 7.58
CA LEU A 48 -3.86 4.40 7.90
C LEU A 48 -4.14 5.28 6.68
N ALA A 49 -3.78 4.85 5.46
CA ALA A 49 -3.93 5.66 4.25
C ALA A 49 -5.36 6.19 4.01
N PRO A 50 -6.44 5.38 4.12
CA PRO A 50 -7.82 5.88 4.09
C PRO A 50 -8.13 6.95 5.14
N TRP A 51 -7.55 6.84 6.33
CA TRP A 51 -7.80 7.78 7.42
C TRP A 51 -7.14 9.12 7.15
N LEU A 52 -5.98 9.16 6.49
CA LEU A 52 -5.28 10.39 6.17
C LEU A 52 -5.91 11.11 4.96
N TYR A 53 -7.14 11.55 5.11
CA TYR A 53 -7.91 12.29 4.10
C TYR A 53 -8.14 11.51 2.78
N GLY A 54 -8.35 10.19 2.86
CA GLY A 54 -8.38 9.31 1.68
C GLY A 54 -7.06 9.27 0.89
N SER A 55 -6.00 9.89 1.44
CA SER A 55 -4.68 10.15 0.85
C SER A 55 -4.63 11.06 -0.38
N ASP A 56 -5.56 12.01 -0.49
CA ASP A 56 -5.50 13.06 -1.54
C ASP A 56 -4.73 14.31 -1.09
N HIS A 57 -4.48 14.47 0.22
CA HIS A 57 -3.80 15.64 0.77
C HIS A 57 -2.26 15.49 0.71
N ALA A 58 -1.54 16.56 0.34
CA ALA A 58 -0.08 16.53 0.20
C ALA A 58 0.65 16.10 1.49
N GLY A 59 0.20 16.58 2.65
CA GLY A 59 0.78 16.19 3.95
C GLY A 59 0.58 14.70 4.27
N ALA A 60 -0.57 14.13 3.89
CA ALA A 60 -0.85 12.71 4.06
C ALA A 60 0.06 11.84 3.18
N LEU A 61 0.21 12.24 1.91
CA LEU A 61 1.11 11.57 0.97
C LEU A 61 2.57 11.62 1.42
N LEU A 62 3.03 12.75 1.97
CA LEU A 62 4.38 12.86 2.53
C LEU A 62 4.57 11.93 3.74
N LEU A 63 3.60 11.88 4.67
CA LEU A 63 3.67 11.01 5.84
C LEU A 63 3.74 9.53 5.45
N LEU A 64 2.87 9.10 4.52
CA LEU A 64 2.90 7.74 3.98
C LEU A 64 4.20 7.46 3.20
N GLY A 65 4.69 8.47 2.47
CA GLY A 65 5.96 8.43 1.77
C GLY A 65 7.15 8.15 2.68
N TRP A 66 7.26 8.92 3.77
CA TRP A 66 8.28 8.71 4.80
C TRP A 66 8.16 7.34 5.47
N GLY A 67 6.93 6.89 5.76
CA GLY A 67 6.68 5.56 6.29
C GLY A 67 7.18 4.46 5.35
N ALA A 68 6.83 4.51 4.07
CA ALA A 68 7.28 3.53 3.08
C ALA A 68 8.80 3.57 2.88
N ALA A 69 9.40 4.76 2.84
CA ALA A 69 10.85 4.92 2.75
C ALA A 69 11.57 4.32 3.97
N ALA A 70 11.06 4.55 5.19
CA ALA A 70 11.60 3.96 6.41
C ALA A 70 11.52 2.43 6.38
N LEU A 71 10.41 1.86 5.89
CA LEU A 71 10.27 0.40 5.73
C LEU A 71 11.21 -0.17 4.66
N LEU A 72 11.45 0.57 3.57
CA LEU A 72 12.39 0.18 2.53
C LEU A 72 13.82 0.18 3.07
N LEU A 73 14.20 1.20 3.84
CA LEU A 73 15.50 1.25 4.52
C LEU A 73 15.66 0.12 5.54
N LEU A 74 14.61 -0.17 6.31
CA LEU A 74 14.60 -1.32 7.23
C LEU A 74 14.79 -2.63 6.46
N TRP A 75 14.11 -2.80 5.33
CA TRP A 75 14.30 -3.96 4.48
C TRP A 75 15.74 -4.08 3.96
N LEU A 76 16.33 -2.99 3.46
CA LEU A 76 17.73 -2.97 3.02
C LEU A 76 18.70 -3.31 4.16
N ALA A 77 18.45 -2.81 5.37
CA ALA A 77 19.23 -3.16 6.56
C ALA A 77 19.10 -4.65 6.90
N THR A 78 17.88 -5.21 6.83
CA THR A 78 17.68 -6.65 7.06
C THR A 78 18.37 -7.51 6.01
N LEU A 79 18.39 -7.07 4.75
CA LEU A 79 19.10 -7.72 3.67
C LEU A 79 20.61 -7.73 3.93
N ALA A 80 21.18 -6.59 4.31
CA ALA A 80 22.60 -6.45 4.62
C ALA A 80 23.03 -7.32 5.83
N LEU A 81 22.18 -7.44 6.85
CA LEU A 81 22.46 -8.25 8.03
C LEU A 81 22.29 -9.75 7.79
N ALA A 82 21.25 -10.15 7.04
CA ALA A 82 20.95 -11.55 6.77
C ALA A 82 21.83 -12.15 5.66
N GLY A 83 22.33 -11.32 4.73
CA GLY A 83 23.12 -11.77 3.58
C GLY A 83 22.32 -12.56 2.53
N ALA A 84 21.02 -12.70 2.70
CA ALA A 84 20.12 -13.42 1.80
C ALA A 84 18.89 -12.56 1.51
N GLY A 85 18.70 -12.23 0.23
CA GLY A 85 17.57 -11.47 -0.25
C GLY A 85 16.44 -12.38 -0.73
N ARG A 86 15.22 -11.95 -0.45
CA ARG A 86 14.04 -12.53 -1.07
C ARG A 86 13.54 -11.53 -2.09
N TRP A 87 13.22 -12.04 -3.28
CA TRP A 87 12.64 -11.26 -4.35
C TRP A 87 11.25 -11.83 -4.65
N ALA A 88 10.26 -10.96 -4.72
CA ALA A 88 8.91 -11.30 -5.15
C ALA A 88 8.53 -10.33 -6.26
N TRP A 89 8.25 -10.88 -7.44
CA TRP A 89 7.72 -10.11 -8.57
C TRP A 89 6.38 -10.70 -8.97
N SER A 90 5.44 -9.83 -9.31
CA SER A 90 4.10 -10.20 -9.77
C SER A 90 3.71 -9.36 -10.97
N GLY A 91 2.71 -9.77 -11.74
CA GLY A 91 2.23 -8.98 -12.88
C GLY A 91 1.83 -7.54 -12.52
N GLY A 92 1.36 -7.31 -11.29
CA GLY A 92 1.06 -5.96 -10.79
C GLY A 92 2.27 -5.03 -10.76
N HIS A 93 3.46 -5.54 -10.42
CA HIS A 93 4.70 -4.76 -10.46
C HIS A 93 5.01 -4.30 -11.88
N THR A 94 4.84 -5.19 -12.87
CA THR A 94 5.08 -4.86 -14.27
C THR A 94 4.17 -3.71 -14.72
N TRP A 95 2.88 -3.76 -14.41
CA TRP A 95 1.96 -2.67 -14.78
C TRP A 95 2.31 -1.35 -14.11
N ILE A 96 2.59 -1.34 -12.80
CA ILE A 96 2.98 -0.13 -12.08
C ILE A 96 4.30 0.42 -12.63
N ALA A 97 5.28 -0.46 -12.90
CA ALA A 97 6.57 -0.08 -13.48
C ALA A 97 6.44 0.49 -14.90
N LEU A 98 5.52 -0.04 -15.72
CA LEU A 98 5.23 0.52 -17.05
C LEU A 98 4.61 1.92 -16.94
N PHE A 99 3.65 2.15 -16.04
CA PHE A 99 3.09 3.48 -15.80
C PHE A 99 4.14 4.45 -15.26
N PHE A 100 4.99 4.00 -14.33
CA PHE A 100 6.11 4.79 -13.84
C PHE A 100 7.08 5.13 -14.98
N GLY A 101 7.45 4.15 -15.80
CA GLY A 101 8.31 4.32 -16.97
C GLY A 101 7.72 5.31 -17.98
N LEU A 102 6.41 5.25 -18.22
CA LEU A 102 5.70 6.22 -19.06
C LEU A 102 5.79 7.64 -18.48
N ALA A 103 5.58 7.81 -17.18
CA ALA A 103 5.68 9.12 -16.53
C ALA A 103 7.11 9.69 -16.60
N VAL A 104 8.14 8.86 -16.39
CA VAL A 104 9.54 9.26 -16.53
C VAL A 104 9.88 9.58 -17.99
N PHE A 105 9.42 8.76 -18.94
CA PHE A 105 9.61 8.98 -20.37
C PHE A 105 9.00 10.31 -20.81
N GLN A 106 7.83 10.67 -20.28
CA GLN A 106 7.20 11.97 -20.57
C GLN A 106 8.01 13.18 -20.10
N LEU A 107 8.89 13.00 -19.11
CA LEU A 107 9.76 14.05 -18.58
C LEU A 107 11.07 14.22 -19.38
N LEU A 108 11.41 13.26 -20.25
CA LEU A 108 12.64 13.34 -21.05
C LEU A 108 12.57 14.50 -22.03
N PRO A 109 13.67 15.27 -22.17
CA PRO A 109 13.74 16.32 -23.17
C PRO A 109 13.74 15.70 -24.58
N LEU A 110 12.92 16.25 -25.47
CA LEU A 110 12.92 15.90 -26.89
C LEU A 110 14.17 16.49 -27.56
N PRO A 111 14.85 15.75 -28.45
CA PRO A 111 16.04 16.24 -29.16
C PRO A 111 15.72 17.41 -30.11
N LEU A 112 14.47 17.53 -30.53
CA LEU A 112 13.96 18.62 -31.35
C LEU A 112 13.00 19.45 -30.50
N SER A 113 13.33 20.73 -30.30
CA SER A 113 12.39 21.69 -29.70
C SER A 113 11.31 22.00 -30.73
N VAL A 114 10.14 21.40 -30.57
CA VAL A 114 9.09 21.38 -31.60
C VAL A 114 8.48 22.77 -31.81
N GLU A 115 8.50 23.63 -30.79
CA GLU A 115 7.86 24.94 -30.86
C GLU A 115 8.68 25.97 -30.08
N ARG A 116 9.22 26.96 -30.80
CA ARG A 116 9.45 28.32 -30.29
C ARG A 116 8.30 29.16 -30.79
N VAL A 117 7.16 29.10 -30.11
CA VAL A 117 6.00 29.92 -30.50
C VAL A 117 6.17 31.30 -29.86
N PRO A 118 6.29 32.38 -30.66
CA PRO A 118 6.28 33.72 -30.11
C PRO A 118 4.90 34.00 -29.51
N LEU A 119 4.87 34.35 -28.23
CA LEU A 119 3.64 34.83 -27.58
C LEU A 119 3.37 36.28 -28.00
N PRO A 120 2.10 36.72 -28.00
CA PRO A 120 1.72 38.11 -28.27
C PRO A 120 2.44 39.14 -27.37
N GLU A 121 2.87 38.72 -26.18
CA GLU A 121 3.55 39.55 -25.18
C GLU A 121 5.08 39.60 -25.37
N GLY A 122 5.63 39.00 -26.45
CA GLY A 122 7.07 39.00 -26.75
C GLY A 122 7.88 37.88 -26.06
N GLY A 123 7.24 37.00 -25.30
CA GLY A 123 7.86 35.78 -24.78
C GLY A 123 8.00 34.68 -25.84
N MET A 124 8.90 33.72 -25.64
CA MET A 124 8.94 32.48 -26.43
C MET A 124 8.45 31.32 -25.57
N LEU A 125 7.41 30.63 -26.02
CA LEU A 125 7.02 29.34 -25.46
C LEU A 125 7.98 28.31 -26.05
N SER A 126 8.87 27.77 -25.22
CA SER A 126 9.75 26.68 -25.61
C SER A 126 9.18 25.36 -25.10
N TRP A 127 8.65 24.55 -25.99
CA TRP A 127 8.16 23.22 -25.66
C TRP A 127 9.21 22.16 -26.00
N ASN A 128 9.75 21.47 -24.99
CA ASN A 128 10.84 20.51 -25.17
C ASN A 128 10.60 19.15 -24.49
N ARG A 129 9.39 18.82 -24.04
CA ARG A 129 9.05 17.54 -23.39
C ARG A 129 7.77 16.97 -23.95
N LEU A 130 7.45 15.71 -23.69
CA LEU A 130 6.16 15.14 -24.11
C LEU A 130 5.00 15.58 -23.20
N THR A 131 5.30 15.96 -21.96
CA THR A 131 4.30 16.46 -21.02
C THR A 131 4.06 17.97 -21.15
N ARG A 132 2.80 18.37 -20.94
CA ARG A 132 2.36 19.76 -20.80
C ARG A 132 2.74 20.42 -19.50
N ASP A 133 2.76 19.64 -18.43
CA ASP A 133 3.06 20.11 -17.10
C ASP A 133 4.14 19.21 -16.49
N PRO A 134 5.41 19.58 -16.65
CA PRO A 134 6.52 18.82 -16.11
C PRO A 134 6.46 18.66 -14.59
N ALA A 135 5.92 19.65 -13.87
CA ALA A 135 5.82 19.61 -12.42
C ALA A 135 4.75 18.58 -11.98
N ALA A 136 3.57 18.61 -12.60
CA ALA A 136 2.52 17.64 -12.33
C ALA A 136 2.93 16.21 -12.72
N THR A 137 3.59 16.03 -13.87
CA THR A 137 4.11 14.72 -14.28
C THR A 137 5.21 14.21 -13.35
N ALA A 138 6.10 15.08 -12.86
CA ALA A 138 7.10 14.70 -11.86
C ALA A 138 6.45 14.28 -10.53
N ALA A 139 5.42 15.00 -10.07
CA ALA A 139 4.65 14.63 -8.89
C ALA A 139 3.94 13.27 -9.08
N ALA A 140 3.37 13.02 -10.26
CA ALA A 140 2.76 11.73 -10.59
C ALA A 140 3.80 10.59 -10.63
N ALA A 141 4.98 10.83 -11.21
CA ALA A 141 6.08 9.86 -11.22
C ALA A 141 6.55 9.54 -9.79
N ALA A 142 6.64 10.54 -8.91
CA ALA A 142 6.98 10.33 -7.50
C ALA A 142 5.91 9.51 -6.76
N LYS A 143 4.62 9.77 -7.00
CA LYS A 143 3.52 8.96 -6.46
C LYS A 143 3.59 7.51 -6.96
N LEU A 144 3.86 7.30 -8.25
CA LEU A 144 4.01 5.96 -8.83
C LEU A 144 5.23 5.22 -8.27
N ALA A 145 6.35 5.91 -8.06
CA ALA A 145 7.53 5.33 -7.40
C ALA A 145 7.22 4.90 -5.96
N LEU A 146 6.50 5.73 -5.20
CA LEU A 146 6.05 5.40 -3.86
C LEU A 146 5.13 4.17 -3.85
N VAL A 147 4.13 4.15 -4.74
CA VAL A 147 3.22 3.00 -4.89
C VAL A 147 3.98 1.74 -5.29
N LEU A 148 4.96 1.84 -6.20
CA LEU A 148 5.81 0.71 -6.61
C LEU A 148 6.64 0.17 -5.43
N ALA A 149 7.28 1.06 -4.66
CA ALA A 149 8.05 0.68 -3.48
C ALA A 149 7.17 0.04 -2.40
N PHE A 150 6.00 0.62 -2.14
CA PHE A 150 5.03 0.07 -1.21
C PHE A 150 4.52 -1.30 -1.65
N PHE A 151 4.17 -1.45 -2.94
CA PHE A 151 3.68 -2.71 -3.50
C PHE A 151 4.76 -3.81 -3.46
N PHE A 152 6.01 -3.45 -3.71
CA PHE A 152 7.16 -4.34 -3.52
C PHE A 152 7.26 -4.83 -2.06
N LEU A 153 7.22 -3.93 -1.08
CA LEU A 153 7.25 -4.29 0.34
C LEU A 153 6.03 -5.15 0.75
N MET A 154 4.85 -4.85 0.22
CA MET A 154 3.62 -5.59 0.46
C MET A 154 3.71 -7.03 -0.03
N THR A 155 4.12 -7.25 -1.28
CA THR A 155 4.25 -8.60 -1.85
C THR A 155 5.37 -9.41 -1.19
N LEU A 156 6.46 -8.74 -0.82
CA LEU A 156 7.55 -9.37 -0.08
C LEU A 156 7.10 -9.83 1.32
N SER A 157 6.37 -8.99 2.03
CA SER A 157 5.98 -9.23 3.43
C SER A 157 4.77 -10.16 3.57
N ALA A 158 3.80 -10.12 2.65
CA ALA A 158 2.63 -11.00 2.61
C ALA A 158 2.90 -12.36 1.94
N ASN A 159 4.00 -12.99 2.35
CA ASN A 159 4.52 -14.21 1.76
C ASN A 159 3.99 -15.51 2.38
N SER A 160 3.05 -15.44 3.33
CA SER A 160 2.48 -16.61 3.98
C SER A 160 0.95 -16.53 4.02
N PRO A 161 0.24 -17.66 3.93
CA PRO A 161 -1.21 -17.67 4.01
C PRO A 161 -1.75 -17.03 5.29
N ALA A 162 -1.02 -17.14 6.40
CA ALA A 162 -1.39 -16.51 7.67
C ALA A 162 -1.35 -14.97 7.58
N ARG A 163 -0.33 -14.40 6.94
CA ARG A 163 -0.20 -12.96 6.75
C ARG A 163 -1.20 -12.41 5.75
N VAL A 164 -1.44 -13.12 4.65
CA VAL A 164 -2.50 -12.75 3.69
C VAL A 164 -3.86 -12.72 4.39
N ARG A 165 -4.19 -13.73 5.20
CA ARG A 165 -5.43 -13.73 6.00
C ARG A 165 -5.48 -12.60 7.03
N ALA A 166 -4.35 -12.25 7.65
CA ALA A 166 -4.30 -11.14 8.59
C ALA A 166 -4.54 -9.78 7.89
N LEU A 167 -3.90 -9.57 6.74
CA LEU A 167 -4.10 -8.40 5.89
C LEU A 167 -5.56 -8.29 5.46
N GLU A 168 -6.13 -9.38 4.93
CA GLU A 168 -7.53 -9.45 4.51
C GLU A 168 -8.49 -9.06 5.64
N ARG A 169 -8.36 -9.68 6.82
CA ARG A 169 -9.18 -9.35 7.99
C ARG A 169 -9.07 -7.88 8.38
N ALA A 170 -7.85 -7.36 8.39
CA ALA A 170 -7.60 -5.99 8.75
C ALA A 170 -8.19 -5.01 7.74
N LEU A 171 -8.06 -5.29 6.43
CA LEU A 171 -8.64 -4.48 5.36
C LEU A 171 -10.17 -4.47 5.42
N LEU A 172 -10.80 -5.63 5.59
CA LEU A 172 -12.26 -5.75 5.72
C LEU A 172 -12.77 -5.06 6.98
N GLY A 173 -12.08 -5.26 8.11
CA GLY A 173 -12.40 -4.59 9.38
C GLY A 173 -12.27 -3.06 9.26
N ASN A 174 -11.19 -2.58 8.65
CA ASN A 174 -10.97 -1.15 8.43
C ASN A 174 -12.02 -0.56 7.48
N GLY A 175 -12.31 -1.23 6.36
CA GLY A 175 -13.37 -0.82 5.44
C GLY A 175 -14.74 -0.73 6.13
N ALA A 176 -15.06 -1.68 7.00
CA ALA A 176 -16.25 -1.66 7.83
C ALA A 176 -16.29 -0.45 8.79
N VAL A 177 -15.21 -0.18 9.51
CA VAL A 177 -15.14 0.98 10.41
C VAL A 177 -15.29 2.29 9.64
N LEU A 178 -14.61 2.42 8.49
CA LEU A 178 -14.72 3.58 7.61
C LEU A 178 -16.15 3.76 7.06
N ALA A 179 -16.82 2.67 6.70
CA ALA A 179 -18.21 2.67 6.24
C ALA A 179 -19.16 3.13 7.32
N LEU A 180 -19.02 2.61 8.55
CA LEU A 180 -19.81 3.05 9.70
C LEU A 180 -19.65 4.56 9.93
N LEU A 181 -18.40 5.02 9.99
CA LEU A 181 -18.08 6.42 10.23
C LEU A 181 -18.59 7.33 9.11
N GLY A 182 -18.50 6.89 7.86
CA GLY A 182 -19.05 7.60 6.72
C GLY A 182 -20.57 7.73 6.76
N MET A 183 -21.28 6.68 7.17
CA MET A 183 -22.74 6.75 7.38
C MET A 183 -23.10 7.68 8.54
N VAL A 184 -22.38 7.63 9.66
CA VAL A 184 -22.59 8.56 10.78
C VAL A 184 -22.38 10.01 10.31
N ASN A 185 -21.34 10.26 9.52
CA ASN A 185 -21.07 11.57 8.92
C ASN A 185 -22.19 12.01 7.96
N ALA A 186 -22.71 11.10 7.12
CA ALA A 186 -23.78 11.41 6.18
C ALA A 186 -25.12 11.73 6.87
N LEU A 187 -25.35 11.19 8.07
CA LEU A 187 -26.55 11.44 8.87
C LEU A 187 -26.41 12.63 9.83
N SER A 188 -25.19 13.17 10.00
CA SER A 188 -24.93 14.31 10.87
C SER A 188 -25.29 15.61 10.18
N SER A 189 -26.13 16.43 10.82
CA SER A 189 -26.45 17.79 10.38
C SER A 189 -25.37 18.82 10.73
N ALA A 190 -24.33 18.43 11.49
CA ALA A 190 -23.35 19.33 12.09
C ALA A 190 -22.10 19.62 11.21
N GLY A 191 -22.09 19.18 9.95
CA GLY A 191 -20.92 19.30 9.08
C GLY A 191 -19.93 18.13 9.23
N PRO A 192 -18.73 18.22 8.61
CA PRO A 192 -17.79 17.10 8.54
C PRO A 192 -17.23 16.75 9.92
N ILE A 193 -17.39 15.49 10.34
CA ILE A 193 -17.04 15.00 11.69
C ILE A 193 -15.53 14.87 11.90
N LEU A 194 -14.77 14.52 10.85
CA LEU A 194 -13.35 14.17 10.97
C LEU A 194 -12.38 15.26 10.57
N TRP A 195 -12.71 16.04 9.54
CA TRP A 195 -11.78 16.97 8.91
C TRP A 195 -12.43 18.34 8.79
N ALA A 196 -11.72 19.38 9.24
CA ALA A 196 -12.16 20.77 9.15
C ALA A 196 -11.88 21.42 7.78
N PHE A 197 -11.27 20.68 6.84
CA PHE A 197 -10.92 21.22 5.52
C PHE A 197 -12.15 21.29 4.62
N SER A 198 -12.31 22.41 3.92
CA SER A 198 -13.28 22.56 2.84
C SER A 198 -12.92 21.61 1.69
N SER A 199 -13.86 20.77 1.28
CA SER A 199 -13.74 19.89 0.11
C SER A 199 -14.58 20.43 -1.05
N ASP A 200 -14.01 20.48 -2.25
CA ASP A 200 -14.72 20.91 -3.47
C ASP A 200 -15.81 19.92 -3.91
N SER A 201 -15.83 18.71 -3.32
CA SER A 201 -16.82 17.68 -3.55
C SER A 201 -17.43 17.20 -2.24
N PRO A 202 -18.65 16.62 -2.23
CA PRO A 202 -19.20 16.10 -1.00
C PRO A 202 -18.39 14.92 -0.46
N SER A 203 -17.92 15.08 0.77
CA SER A 203 -17.08 14.13 1.48
C SER A 203 -17.89 12.96 2.05
N PHE A 204 -17.21 11.86 2.38
CA PHE A 204 -17.82 10.70 3.03
C PHE A 204 -16.82 10.05 3.99
N GLY A 205 -17.07 10.20 5.29
CA GLY A 205 -16.12 9.77 6.32
C GLY A 205 -14.78 10.54 6.17
N PRO A 206 -13.63 9.86 6.17
CA PRO A 206 -12.34 10.54 6.00
C PRO A 206 -12.02 10.89 4.54
N TYR A 207 -12.85 10.53 3.58
CA TYR A 207 -12.60 10.82 2.17
C TYR A 207 -13.14 12.19 1.79
N ALA A 208 -12.29 13.01 1.15
CA ALA A 208 -12.67 14.28 0.54
C ALA A 208 -13.76 14.14 -0.53
N ASN A 209 -13.80 12.97 -1.18
CA ASN A 209 -14.71 12.65 -2.26
C ASN A 209 -15.40 11.30 -2.00
N ARG A 210 -16.73 11.31 -1.93
CA ARG A 210 -17.54 10.09 -1.75
C ARG A 210 -17.30 9.01 -2.82
N ALA A 211 -16.90 9.40 -4.04
CA ALA A 211 -16.55 8.45 -5.09
C ALA A 211 -15.24 7.70 -4.80
N HIS A 212 -14.28 8.34 -4.13
CA HIS A 212 -13.03 7.69 -3.72
C HIS A 212 -13.30 6.65 -2.63
N PHE A 213 -14.17 6.96 -1.67
CA PHE A 213 -14.66 5.99 -0.68
C PHE A 213 -15.32 4.78 -1.37
N SER A 214 -16.24 5.01 -2.32
CA SER A 214 -16.90 3.91 -3.01
C SER A 214 -15.93 3.04 -3.81
N THR A 215 -14.85 3.62 -4.33
CA THR A 215 -13.80 2.88 -5.04
C THR A 215 -13.05 1.94 -4.10
N LEU A 216 -12.71 2.40 -2.88
CA LEU A 216 -12.14 1.52 -1.84
C LEU A 216 -13.09 0.35 -1.56
N VAL A 217 -14.37 0.64 -1.30
CA VAL A 217 -15.34 -0.42 -0.98
C VAL A 217 -15.51 -1.41 -2.13
N ALA A 218 -15.54 -0.94 -3.37
CA ALA A 218 -15.61 -1.79 -4.56
C ALA A 218 -14.41 -2.75 -4.67
N MET A 219 -13.24 -2.39 -4.14
CA MET A 219 -12.08 -3.29 -4.06
C MET A 219 -12.15 -4.28 -2.89
N LEU A 220 -12.77 -3.88 -1.76
CA LEU A 220 -12.86 -4.72 -0.56
C LEU A 220 -14.01 -5.74 -0.61
N LEU A 221 -15.12 -5.42 -1.27
CA LEU A 221 -16.28 -6.30 -1.33
C LEU A 221 -16.00 -7.65 -1.99
N PRO A 222 -15.34 -7.73 -3.17
CA PRO A 222 -14.99 -9.01 -3.77
C PRO A 222 -14.11 -9.87 -2.86
N LEU A 223 -13.18 -9.24 -2.13
CA LEU A 223 -12.31 -9.93 -1.18
C LEU A 223 -13.13 -10.55 -0.03
N GLY A 224 -14.06 -9.79 0.55
CA GLY A 224 -14.95 -10.29 1.61
C GLY A 224 -15.89 -11.39 1.13
N LEU A 225 -16.47 -11.23 -0.07
CA LEU A 225 -17.35 -12.24 -0.67
C LEU A 225 -16.59 -13.55 -0.92
N ALA A 226 -15.41 -13.47 -1.53
CA ALA A 226 -14.56 -14.64 -1.77
C ALA A 226 -14.27 -15.38 -0.46
N ARG A 227 -14.04 -14.66 0.64
CA ARG A 227 -13.81 -15.25 1.96
C ARG A 227 -15.02 -16.01 2.50
N VAL A 228 -16.18 -15.36 2.49
CA VAL A 228 -17.45 -15.93 2.98
C VAL A 228 -17.81 -17.18 2.17
N LEU A 229 -17.59 -17.15 0.86
CA LEU A 229 -17.83 -18.29 -0.03
C LEU A 229 -16.82 -19.42 0.22
N SER A 230 -15.52 -19.10 0.35
CA SER A 230 -14.44 -20.10 0.50
C SER A 230 -14.46 -20.87 1.82
N GLU A 231 -15.02 -20.32 2.90
CA GLU A 231 -14.96 -20.97 4.23
C GLU A 231 -15.91 -22.17 4.42
N GLY A 232 -16.84 -22.45 3.49
CA GLY A 232 -17.90 -23.48 3.64
C GLY A 232 -18.88 -23.32 4.82
N ILE A 233 -20.14 -23.77 4.67
CA ILE A 233 -21.27 -23.55 5.61
C ILE A 233 -20.99 -24.00 7.08
N GLY A 234 -19.97 -24.82 7.33
CA GLY A 234 -19.67 -25.44 8.63
C GLY A 234 -19.00 -24.56 9.70
N ARG A 235 -18.41 -23.40 9.37
CA ARG A 235 -17.72 -22.50 10.33
C ARG A 235 -18.51 -21.24 10.67
N ARG A 236 -19.79 -21.40 11.05
CA ARG A 236 -20.77 -20.31 11.21
C ARG A 236 -20.30 -19.13 12.09
N GLY A 237 -19.52 -19.37 13.13
CA GLY A 237 -19.08 -18.32 14.07
C GLY A 237 -18.10 -17.30 13.48
N GLU A 238 -17.18 -17.73 12.61
CA GLU A 238 -16.16 -16.83 12.05
C GLU A 238 -16.69 -15.97 10.89
N ARG A 239 -17.83 -16.36 10.31
CA ARG A 239 -18.43 -15.73 9.13
C ARG A 239 -19.23 -14.47 9.42
N LEU A 240 -19.90 -14.45 10.57
CA LEU A 240 -20.79 -13.35 10.97
C LEU A 240 -20.12 -11.96 10.89
N PRO A 241 -18.91 -11.73 11.45
CA PRO A 241 -18.28 -10.41 11.36
C PRO A 241 -18.00 -9.99 9.91
N PHE A 242 -17.64 -10.92 9.02
CA PHE A 242 -17.41 -10.59 7.61
C PHE A 242 -18.70 -10.27 6.87
N VAL A 243 -19.78 -11.02 7.11
CA VAL A 243 -21.10 -10.72 6.52
C VAL A 243 -21.59 -9.35 6.97
N LEU A 244 -21.47 -9.03 8.26
CA LEU A 244 -21.81 -7.72 8.78
C LEU A 244 -20.94 -6.60 8.18
N ALA A 245 -19.62 -6.83 8.06
CA ALA A 245 -18.71 -5.88 7.41
C ALA A 245 -19.09 -5.62 5.96
N ILE A 246 -19.37 -6.67 5.18
CA ILE A 246 -19.78 -6.58 3.77
C ILE A 246 -21.10 -5.83 3.64
N ALA A 247 -22.12 -6.19 4.44
CA ALA A 247 -23.42 -5.55 4.41
C ALA A 247 -23.31 -4.05 4.75
N MET A 248 -22.52 -3.72 5.77
CA MET A 248 -22.29 -2.34 6.19
C MET A 248 -21.56 -1.53 5.11
N MET A 249 -20.52 -2.09 4.50
CA MET A 249 -19.79 -1.45 3.40
C MET A 249 -20.69 -1.22 2.18
N ALA A 250 -21.51 -2.21 1.79
CA ALA A 250 -22.45 -2.09 0.68
C ALA A 250 -23.52 -1.01 0.94
N ALA A 251 -24.10 -0.97 2.15
CA ALA A 251 -25.04 0.07 2.55
C ALA A 251 -24.40 1.47 2.49
N ALA A 252 -23.15 1.60 2.94
CA ALA A 252 -22.42 2.86 2.89
C ALA A 252 -22.15 3.35 1.47
N VAL A 253 -21.91 2.46 0.48
CA VAL A 253 -21.82 2.86 -0.94
C VAL A 253 -23.14 3.43 -1.45
N GLY A 254 -24.27 2.83 -1.06
CA GLY A 254 -25.60 3.36 -1.34
C GLY A 254 -25.79 4.76 -0.74
N ALA A 255 -25.43 4.93 0.53
CA ALA A 255 -25.51 6.23 1.23
C ALA A 255 -24.57 7.28 0.62
N ALA A 256 -23.39 6.88 0.14
CA ALA A 256 -22.47 7.73 -0.59
C ALA A 256 -23.00 8.19 -1.97
N ALA A 257 -24.12 7.63 -2.45
CA ALA A 257 -24.80 8.00 -3.69
C ALA A 257 -23.88 8.08 -4.93
N SER A 258 -22.84 7.24 -4.98
CA SER A 258 -21.90 7.19 -6.09
C SER A 258 -22.39 6.22 -7.17
N ARG A 259 -22.86 6.76 -8.31
CA ARG A 259 -23.32 5.93 -9.45
C ARG A 259 -22.23 4.97 -9.95
N ALA A 260 -21.00 5.46 -10.09
CA ALA A 260 -19.85 4.65 -10.46
C ALA A 260 -19.51 3.62 -9.38
N GLY A 261 -19.60 4.00 -8.11
CA GLY A 261 -19.39 3.11 -6.98
C GLY A 261 -20.37 1.94 -6.95
N LEU A 262 -21.66 2.21 -7.17
CA LEU A 262 -22.70 1.18 -7.29
C LEU A 262 -22.43 0.25 -8.47
N ALA A 263 -22.12 0.79 -9.65
CA ALA A 263 -21.83 -0.01 -10.84
C ALA A 263 -20.62 -0.94 -10.62
N LEU A 264 -19.51 -0.40 -10.09
CA LEU A 264 -18.30 -1.17 -9.79
C LEU A 264 -18.51 -2.21 -8.69
N THR A 265 -19.37 -1.92 -7.71
CA THR A 265 -19.70 -2.85 -6.63
C THR A 265 -20.55 -4.02 -7.12
N LEU A 266 -21.46 -3.78 -8.06
CA LEU A 266 -22.36 -4.79 -8.60
C LEU A 266 -21.71 -5.64 -9.70
N MET A 267 -20.76 -5.09 -10.45
CA MET A 267 -20.10 -5.78 -11.57
C MET A 267 -19.50 -7.15 -11.19
N PRO A 268 -18.78 -7.31 -10.05
CA PRO A 268 -18.27 -8.60 -9.61
C PRO A 268 -19.36 -9.68 -9.43
N CYS A 269 -20.58 -9.29 -9.04
CA CYS A 269 -21.70 -10.23 -8.87
C CYS A 269 -22.18 -10.83 -10.22
N PHE A 270 -21.88 -10.17 -11.34
CA PHE A 270 -22.22 -10.66 -12.68
C PHE A 270 -21.05 -11.39 -13.35
N ALA A 271 -19.81 -11.08 -12.98
CA ALA A 271 -18.61 -11.62 -13.62
C ALA A 271 -18.13 -12.94 -12.99
N VAL A 272 -18.48 -13.21 -11.73
CA VAL A 272 -18.17 -14.47 -11.07
C VAL A 272 -19.37 -15.41 -11.23
N PRO A 273 -19.29 -16.45 -12.09
CA PRO A 273 -20.28 -17.51 -12.05
C PRO A 273 -20.20 -18.18 -10.67
N LEU A 274 -21.22 -17.96 -9.84
CA LEU A 274 -21.43 -18.67 -8.58
C LEU A 274 -21.77 -20.14 -8.85
#